data_AF-A0A2D4HC71-F1
#
_entry.id   AF-A0A2D4HC71-F1
#
_cell.length_a   1.000
_cell.length_b   1.000
_cell.length_c   1.000
_cell.angle_alpha   90.00
_cell.angle_beta   90.00
_cell.angle_gamma   90.00
#
_symmetry.space_group_name_H-M   'P 1'
#
loop_
_entity.id
_entity.type
_entity.pdbx_description
1 polymer ?
#
loop_
_entity_poly.entity_id
_entity_poly.type
_entity_poly.pdbx_seq_one_letter_code
_entity_poly.pdbx_strand_id
1 'polypeptide(L)'
;GSYISIISWEALKELLPKQSLQKLERQKIILKDYQGRQIPVLGKKQIHVEYGRFQGFLPLTIVKKKLPSLLGREWFEPLQITFSGIHEIRTEPELTRDDFTSLETEFRDVFSNELESHHRRASP
;
A
#
# COMPACT_ATOMS: atom_id res chain seq x y z
N GLY A 1 0.66 0.91 0.95
CA GLY A 1 1.23 0.27 -0.26
C GLY A 1 2.73 0.48 -0.35
N SER A 2 3.48 -0.46 -0.91
CA SER A 2 4.93 -0.33 -1.14
C SER A 2 5.23 0.65 -2.30
N TYR A 3 6.36 1.37 -2.23
CA TYR A 3 6.87 2.09 -3.40
C TYR A 3 7.59 1.15 -4.38
N ILE A 4 8.11 0.01 -3.92
CA ILE A 4 8.97 -0.90 -4.69
C ILE A 4 8.24 -2.21 -5.02
N SER A 5 8.31 -2.61 -6.28
CA SER A 5 7.89 -3.92 -6.81
C SER A 5 8.84 -5.02 -6.37
N ILE A 6 8.29 -6.10 -5.80
CA ILE A 6 9.05 -7.25 -5.33
C ILE A 6 8.54 -8.57 -5.91
N ILE A 7 9.48 -9.49 -6.15
CA ILE A 7 9.20 -10.88 -6.49
C ILE A 7 10.15 -11.80 -5.71
N SER A 8 9.70 -12.98 -5.35
CA SER A 8 10.61 -14.00 -4.82
C SER A 8 11.52 -14.57 -5.92
N TRP A 9 12.72 -15.03 -5.56
CA TRP A 9 13.61 -15.71 -6.51
C TRP A 9 12.97 -16.94 -7.17
N GLU A 10 12.19 -17.69 -6.40
CA GLU A 10 11.45 -18.87 -6.88
C GLU A 10 10.47 -18.48 -7.99
N ALA A 11 9.58 -17.51 -7.72
CA ALA A 11 8.62 -17.04 -8.71
C ALA A 11 9.29 -16.43 -9.95
N LEU A 12 10.41 -15.71 -9.77
CA LEU A 12 11.18 -15.22 -10.90
C LEU A 12 11.73 -16.36 -11.77
N LYS A 13 12.16 -17.47 -11.17
CA LYS A 13 12.70 -18.62 -11.89
C LYS A 13 11.63 -19.42 -12.62
N GLU A 14 10.40 -19.41 -12.13
CA GLU A 14 9.25 -19.94 -12.88
C GLU A 14 8.97 -19.11 -14.13
N LEU A 15 8.99 -17.78 -14.02
CA LEU A 15 8.76 -16.87 -15.14
C LEU A 15 9.94 -16.81 -16.12
N LEU A 16 11.16 -16.82 -15.60
CA LEU A 16 12.41 -16.66 -16.36
C LEU A 16 13.42 -17.76 -15.98
N PRO A 17 13.25 -19.01 -16.46
CA PRO A 17 14.06 -20.16 -16.04
C PRO A 17 15.57 -20.00 -16.31
N LYS A 18 15.95 -19.19 -17.30
CA LYS A 18 17.37 -18.94 -17.65
C LYS A 18 18.03 -17.86 -16.79
N GLN A 19 17.30 -17.26 -15.84
CA GLN A 19 17.84 -16.22 -14.97
C GLN A 19 18.86 -16.79 -13.97
N SER A 20 19.90 -16.01 -13.68
CA SER A 20 20.97 -16.31 -12.71
C SER A 20 21.12 -15.16 -11.72
N LEU A 21 21.50 -15.47 -10.48
CA LEU A 21 21.74 -14.49 -9.42
C LEU A 21 22.85 -13.50 -9.79
N GLN A 22 23.86 -13.93 -10.55
CA GLN A 22 24.97 -13.08 -11.01
C GLN A 22 24.52 -11.98 -11.98
N LYS A 23 23.35 -12.14 -12.60
CA LYS A 23 22.76 -11.15 -13.52
C LYS A 23 21.84 -10.16 -12.79
N LEU A 24 21.81 -10.17 -11.47
CA LEU A 24 21.09 -9.19 -10.66
C LEU A 24 22.03 -8.03 -10.32
N GLU A 25 21.52 -6.81 -10.44
CA GLU A 25 22.24 -5.63 -9.99
C GLU A 25 22.21 -5.54 -8.47
N ARG A 26 23.33 -5.11 -7.88
CA ARG A 26 23.39 -4.86 -6.44
C ARG A 26 22.47 -3.70 -6.08
N GLN A 27 21.74 -3.85 -4.97
CA GLN A 27 20.83 -2.84 -4.47
C GLN A 27 21.09 -2.63 -2.98
N LYS A 28 21.29 -1.36 -2.58
CA LYS A 28 21.50 -0.99 -1.17
C LYS A 28 20.17 -0.50 -0.58
N ILE A 29 19.25 -1.43 -0.35
CA ILE A 29 17.97 -1.15 0.30
C ILE A 29 17.72 -2.11 1.46
N ILE A 30 16.96 -1.66 2.44
CA ILE A 30 16.47 -2.49 3.54
C ILE A 30 14.96 -2.56 3.40
N LEU A 31 14.45 -3.74 3.06
CA LEU A 31 13.02 -4.03 3.06
C LEU A 31 12.63 -4.62 4.41
N LYS A 32 11.48 -4.21 4.92
CA LYS A 32 10.86 -4.78 6.13
C LYS A 32 9.42 -5.16 5.83
N ASP A 33 8.96 -6.25 6.42
CA ASP A 33 7.53 -6.55 6.44
C ASP A 33 6.80 -5.68 7.47
N TYR A 34 5.47 -5.81 7.52
CA TYR A 34 4.63 -5.04 8.45
C TYR A 34 4.90 -5.35 9.93
N GLN A 35 5.56 -6.47 10.23
CA GLN A 35 5.99 -6.84 11.58
C GLN A 35 7.38 -6.27 11.91
N GLY A 36 7.96 -5.48 11.00
CA GLY A 36 9.29 -4.89 11.14
C GLY A 36 10.44 -5.88 10.84
N ARG A 37 10.16 -7.11 10.41
CA ARG A 37 11.19 -8.11 10.13
C ARG A 37 11.83 -7.81 8.79
N GLN A 38 13.16 -7.89 8.75
CA GLN A 38 13.90 -7.61 7.52
C GLN A 38 13.67 -8.70 6.47
N ILE A 39 13.43 -8.27 5.23
CA ILE A 39 13.29 -9.14 4.07
C ILE A 39 14.65 -9.19 3.35
N PRO A 40 15.28 -10.38 3.21
CA PRO A 40 16.55 -10.49 2.51
C PRO A 40 16.40 -10.23 1.00
N VAL A 41 17.06 -9.18 0.53
CA VAL A 41 17.10 -8.78 -0.89
C VAL A 41 18.29 -9.45 -1.58
N LEU A 42 18.06 -10.02 -2.76
CA LEU A 42 19.08 -10.65 -3.59
C LEU A 42 19.64 -9.69 -4.65
N GLY A 43 18.85 -8.71 -5.06
CA GLY A 43 19.25 -7.67 -6.00
C GLY A 43 18.05 -7.11 -6.74
N LYS A 44 18.31 -6.32 -7.78
CA LYS A 44 17.29 -5.78 -8.69
C LYS A 44 17.58 -6.16 -10.14
N LYS A 45 16.58 -6.09 -10.99
CA LYS A 45 16.71 -6.30 -12.43
C LYS A 45 15.70 -5.43 -13.17
N GLN A 46 16.10 -4.87 -14.31
CA GLN A 46 15.17 -4.35 -15.30
C GLN A 46 14.54 -5.51 -16.07
N ILE A 47 13.21 -5.60 -16.06
CA ILE A 47 12.47 -6.63 -16.79
C ILE A 47 11.65 -6.00 -17.91
N HIS A 48 11.60 -6.66 -19.06
CA HIS A 48 10.72 -6.24 -20.14
C HIS A 48 9.28 -6.55 -19.76
N VAL A 49 8.40 -5.56 -19.88
CA VAL A 49 7.00 -5.64 -19.52
C VAL A 49 6.18 -5.15 -20.70
N GLU A 50 5.19 -5.95 -21.07
CA GLU A 50 4.17 -5.61 -22.05
C GLU A 50 2.82 -5.62 -21.32
N TYR A 51 2.13 -4.49 -21.32
CA TYR A 51 0.84 -4.35 -20.67
C TYR A 51 0.00 -3.26 -21.35
N GLY A 52 -1.13 -3.64 -21.95
CA GLY A 52 -1.95 -2.71 -22.73
C GLY A 52 -1.13 -2.09 -23.86
N ARG A 53 -0.94 -0.76 -23.81
CA ARG A 53 -0.12 -0.01 -24.77
C ARG A 53 1.32 0.22 -24.28
N PHE A 54 1.64 -0.15 -23.04
CA PHE A 54 2.97 -0.02 -22.50
C PHE A 54 3.84 -1.19 -22.98
N GLN A 55 5.01 -0.85 -23.51
CA GLN A 55 6.10 -1.79 -23.78
C GLN A 55 7.41 -1.13 -23.34
N GLY A 56 8.10 -1.72 -22.38
CA GLY A 56 9.30 -1.11 -21.84
C GLY A 56 9.94 -1.93 -20.73
N PHE A 57 10.99 -1.37 -20.14
CA PHE A 57 11.68 -1.99 -19.01
C PHE A 57 11.26 -1.35 -17.69
N LEU A 58 10.89 -2.17 -16.72
CA LEU A 58 10.54 -1.71 -15.38
C LEU A 58 11.41 -2.40 -14.31
N PRO A 59 11.72 -1.70 -13.21
CA PRO A 59 12.56 -2.24 -12.16
C PRO A 59 11.80 -3.29 -11.33
N LEU A 60 12.45 -4.42 -11.04
CA LEU A 60 11.92 -5.42 -10.13
C LEU A 60 12.97 -5.78 -9.09
N THR A 61 12.57 -5.80 -7.82
CA THR A 61 13.43 -6.22 -6.71
C THR A 61 13.21 -7.69 -6.41
N ILE A 62 14.29 -8.45 -6.32
CA ILE A 62 14.27 -9.89 -6.10
C ILE A 62 14.59 -10.15 -4.63
N VAL A 63 13.72 -10.90 -3.95
CA VAL A 63 13.90 -11.29 -2.55
C VAL A 63 14.11 -12.79 -2.40
N LYS A 64 14.86 -13.20 -1.38
CA LYS A 64 15.13 -14.62 -1.11
C LYS A 64 13.92 -15.36 -0.55
N LYS A 65 13.16 -14.69 0.32
CA LYS A 65 12.00 -15.29 1.01
C LYS A 65 10.87 -15.51 0.01
N LYS A 66 10.20 -16.67 0.10
CA LYS A 66 8.95 -16.92 -0.62
C LYS A 66 7.88 -15.99 -0.05
N LEU A 67 7.62 -14.92 -0.78
CA LEU A 67 6.63 -13.90 -0.47
C LEU A 67 5.74 -13.72 -1.70
N PRO A 68 4.46 -13.34 -1.52
CA PRO A 68 3.62 -12.90 -2.63
C PRO A 68 4.32 -11.79 -3.42
N SER A 69 4.24 -11.86 -4.74
CA SER A 69 4.70 -10.76 -5.59
C SER A 69 3.86 -9.52 -5.32
N LEU A 70 4.51 -8.37 -5.18
CA LEU A 70 3.83 -7.10 -4.97
C LEU A 70 4.24 -6.13 -6.06
N LEU A 71 3.25 -5.48 -6.65
CA LEU A 71 3.45 -4.36 -7.56
C LEU A 71 3.63 -3.09 -6.73
N GLY A 72 4.78 -2.45 -6.84
CA GLY A 72 5.05 -1.16 -6.24
C GLY A 72 4.50 -0.01 -7.09
N ARG A 73 4.38 1.15 -6.44
CA ARG A 73 3.86 2.35 -7.09
C ARG A 73 4.74 2.88 -8.21
N GLU A 74 6.02 2.50 -8.26
CA GLU A 74 6.92 2.89 -9.33
C GLU A 74 6.54 2.28 -10.69
N TRP A 75 5.63 1.30 -10.70
CA TRP A 75 5.03 0.77 -11.92
C TRP A 75 3.72 1.46 -12.31
N PHE A 76 3.11 2.25 -11.43
CA PHE A 76 1.73 2.72 -11.66
C PHE A 76 1.64 3.75 -12.76
N GLU A 77 2.52 4.75 -12.75
CA GLU A 77 2.54 5.77 -13.82
C GLU A 77 2.88 5.13 -15.18
N PRO A 78 3.93 4.30 -15.32
CA PRO A 78 4.23 3.63 -16.59
C PRO A 78 3.08 2.76 -17.12
N LEU A 79 2.39 2.07 -16.22
CA LEU A 79 1.28 1.17 -16.57
C LEU A 79 -0.08 1.86 -16.61
N GLN A 80 -0.14 3.18 -16.38
CA GLN A 80 -1.38 3.96 -16.28
C GLN A 80 -2.38 3.39 -15.27
N ILE A 81 -1.88 2.79 -14.18
CA ILE A 81 -2.70 2.29 -13.09
C ILE A 81 -3.15 3.50 -12.27
N THR A 82 -4.41 3.87 -12.44
CA THR A 82 -5.07 4.90 -11.65
C THR A 82 -5.96 4.23 -10.60
N PHE A 83 -5.93 4.76 -9.39
CA PHE A 83 -6.90 4.38 -8.36
C PHE A 83 -8.02 5.42 -8.42
N SER A 84 -9.10 5.09 -9.12
CA SER A 84 -10.35 5.83 -8.95
C SER A 84 -10.89 5.56 -7.53
N GLY A 85 -11.10 6.63 -6.75
CA GLY A 85 -11.82 6.55 -5.47
C GLY A 85 -11.04 6.67 -4.16
N ILE A 86 -9.71 6.89 -4.16
CA ILE A 86 -8.95 7.07 -2.89
C ILE A 86 -8.80 8.52 -2.41
N HIS A 87 -9.19 9.51 -3.22
CA HIS A 87 -9.27 10.93 -2.81
C HIS A 87 -10.33 11.68 -3.62
N GLU A 88 -11.54 11.13 -3.72
CA GLU A 88 -12.68 12.00 -3.94
C GLU A 88 -13.07 12.50 -2.54
N ILE A 89 -12.48 13.60 -2.08
CA ILE A 89 -13.22 14.44 -1.14
C ILE A 89 -14.37 14.94 -1.99
N ARG A 90 -15.49 14.21 -1.96
CA ARG A 90 -16.74 14.80 -2.38
C ARG A 90 -16.86 16.01 -1.48
N THR A 91 -16.70 17.19 -2.07
CA THR A 91 -17.23 18.39 -1.45
C THR A 91 -18.72 18.11 -1.41
N GLU A 92 -19.18 17.48 -0.33
CA GLU A 92 -20.60 17.43 -0.01
C GLU A 92 -21.08 18.88 -0.12
N PRO A 93 -22.25 19.13 -0.75
CA PRO A 93 -22.80 20.47 -0.82
C PRO A 93 -22.74 21.08 0.59
N GLU A 94 -22.36 22.35 0.67
CA GLU A 94 -22.18 23.07 1.93
C GLU A 94 -23.31 22.69 2.90
N LEU A 95 -22.96 21.92 3.94
CA LEU A 95 -23.93 21.42 4.92
C LEU A 95 -24.74 22.60 5.42
N THR A 96 -26.04 22.55 5.19
CA THR A 96 -26.94 23.57 5.69
C THR A 96 -27.10 23.39 7.20
N ARG A 97 -27.54 24.45 7.90
CA ARG A 97 -27.84 24.34 9.34
C ARG A 97 -28.87 23.24 9.63
N ASP A 98 -29.73 22.94 8.67
CA ASP A 98 -30.78 21.94 8.80
C ASP A 98 -30.21 20.52 8.77
N ASP A 99 -29.13 20.29 8.00
CA ASP A 99 -28.40 19.01 7.97
C ASP A 99 -27.72 18.72 9.31
N PHE A 100 -27.13 19.76 9.94
CA PHE A 100 -26.49 19.63 11.25
C PHE A 100 -27.51 19.34 12.36
N THR A 101 -28.65 20.03 12.34
CA THR A 101 -29.74 19.84 13.32
C THR A 101 -30.34 18.43 13.23
N SER A 102 -30.41 17.89 12.01
CA SER A 102 -30.91 16.53 11.76
C SER A 102 -29.95 15.47 12.32
N LEU A 103 -28.64 15.65 12.13
CA LEU A 103 -27.59 14.77 12.69
C LEU A 103 -27.56 14.79 14.23
N GLU A 104 -27.68 15.97 14.85
CA GLU A 104 -27.76 16.10 16.32
C GLU A 104 -29.00 15.42 16.89
N THR A 105 -30.08 15.34 16.12
CA THR A 105 -31.30 14.64 16.53
C THR A 105 -31.16 13.14 16.37
N GLU A 106 -30.57 12.68 15.26
CA GLU A 106 -30.37 11.25 14.97
C GLU A 106 -29.38 10.58 15.94
N PHE A 107 -28.29 11.27 16.27
CA PHE A 107 -27.20 10.74 17.12
C PHE A 107 -27.14 11.42 18.49
N ARG A 108 -28.30 11.84 19.02
CA ARG A 108 -28.40 12.59 20.27
C ARG A 108 -27.72 11.90 21.44
N ASP A 109 -27.75 10.57 21.49
CA ASP A 109 -27.11 9.73 22.49
C ASP A 109 -25.58 9.79 22.42
N VAL A 110 -24.98 9.85 21.23
CA VAL A 110 -23.53 9.99 21.01
C VAL A 110 -23.02 11.36 21.47
N PHE A 111 -23.81 12.41 21.26
CA PHE A 111 -23.48 13.80 21.61
C PHE A 111 -24.07 14.26 22.96
N SER A 112 -24.76 13.36 23.67
CA SER A 112 -25.22 13.63 25.02
C SER A 112 -24.00 13.67 25.95
N ASN A 113 -23.88 14.74 26.75
CA ASN A 113 -22.78 14.92 27.72
C ASN A 113 -22.79 13.88 28.87
N GLU A 114 -23.53 12.79 28.75
CA GLU A 114 -23.66 11.76 29.79
C GLU A 114 -22.43 10.85 29.91
N LEU A 115 -21.45 10.94 29.00
CA LEU A 115 -20.24 10.11 29.04
C LEU A 115 -19.05 10.70 29.82
N GLU A 116 -19.17 11.87 30.45
CA GLU A 116 -18.09 12.42 31.31
C GLU A 116 -18.19 12.06 32.80
N SER A 117 -19.17 11.26 33.23
CA SER A 117 -19.41 11.04 34.68
C SER A 117 -18.80 9.77 35.30
N HIS A 118 -18.10 8.92 34.55
CA HIS A 118 -17.55 7.66 35.10
C HIS A 118 -16.02 7.58 35.28
N HIS A 119 -15.30 8.71 35.27
CA HIS A 119 -13.85 8.69 35.56
C HIS A 119 -13.37 9.67 36.63
N ARG A 120 -14.13 9.87 37.72
CA ARG A 120 -13.60 10.40 38.99
C ARG A 120 -14.36 9.88 40.21
N ARG A 121 -14.00 8.69 40.70
CA ARG A 121 -13.79 8.37 42.14
C ARG A 121 -13.54 6.87 42.37
N ALA A 122 -12.28 6.52 42.56
CA ALA A 122 -11.71 5.41 43.35
C ALA A 122 -10.22 5.34 42.93
N SER A 123 -9.16 5.47 43.73
CA SER A 123 -8.85 5.62 45.16
C SER A 123 -7.37 6.10 45.20
N PRO A 124 -6.69 6.30 46.34
CA PRO A 124 -7.12 6.51 47.72
C PRO A 124 -6.91 7.97 48.21
#